data_AF-A0A7D5S8I5-F1
#
_entry.id   AF-A0A7D5S8I5-F1
#
_cell.length_a   1.000
_cell.length_b   1.000
_cell.length_c   1.000
_cell.angle_alpha   90.00
_cell.angle_beta   90.00
_cell.angle_gamma   90.00
#
_symmetry.space_group_name_H-M   'P 1'
#
loop_
_entity.id
_entity.type
_entity.pdbx_description
1 polymer ?
#
loop_
_entity_poly.entity_id
_entity_poly.type
_entity_poly.pdbx_seq_one_letter_code
_entity_poly.pdbx_strand_id
1 'polypeptide(L)' 'MIVITYDSTKTNADAILKRIAQVGYDNDKYTAPNEAYNKRPQCCQYKRN' A
#
# COMPACT_ATOMS: atom_id res chain seq x y z
N MET A 1 -9.11 8.82 0.56
CA MET A 1 -9.76 7.99 -0.48
C MET A 1 -8.82 7.94 -1.67
N ILE A 2 -8.39 6.76 -2.10
CA ILE A 2 -7.51 6.57 -3.25
C ILE A 2 -8.36 6.07 -4.42
N VAL A 3 -8.17 6.64 -5.61
CA VAL A 3 -8.78 6.16 -6.86
C VAL A 3 -7.67 5.62 -7.73
N ILE A 4 -7.78 4.34 -8.13
CA ILE A 4 -6.82 3.70 -9.05
C ILE A 4 -7.51 3.39 -10.37
N THR A 5 -6.87 3.79 -11.46
CA THR A 5 -7.24 3.42 -12.83
C THR A 5 -6.10 2.58 -13.38
N TYR A 6 -6.42 1.38 -13.89
CA TYR A 6 -5.43 0.45 -14.40
C TYR A 6 -5.97 -0.32 -15.60
N ASP A 7 -5.06 -0.79 -16.44
CA ASP A 7 -5.37 -1.68 -17.55
C ASP A 7 -5.61 -3.10 -17.02
N SER A 8 -6.86 -3.55 -17.08
CA SER A 8 -7.28 -4.87 -16.57
C SER A 8 -6.72 -6.05 -17.37
N THR A 9 -6.19 -5.82 -18.58
CA THR A 9 -5.53 -6.86 -19.37
C THR A 9 -4.11 -7.16 -18.87
N LYS A 10 -3.50 -6.22 -18.14
CA LYS A 10 -2.12 -6.33 -17.63
C LYS A 10 -2.06 -6.60 -16.13
N THR A 11 -3.08 -6.21 -15.38
CA THR A 11 -3.09 -6.35 -13.92
C THR A 11 -4.50 -6.30 -13.34
N ASN A 12 -4.60 -6.36 -12.01
CA ASN A 12 -5.86 -6.22 -11.29
C ASN A 12 -5.65 -5.44 -9.97
N ALA A 13 -6.75 -4.92 -9.42
CA ALA A 13 -6.74 -4.13 -8.19
C ALA A 13 -6.04 -4.86 -7.03
N ASP A 14 -6.29 -6.16 -6.86
CA ASP A 14 -5.68 -6.98 -5.80
C ASP A 14 -4.15 -6.96 -5.86
N ALA A 15 -3.61 -7.20 -7.05
CA ALA A 15 -2.18 -7.22 -7.31
C ALA A 15 -1.52 -5.84 -7.16
N ILE A 16 -2.26 -4.76 -7.42
CA ILE A 16 -1.80 -3.39 -7.19
C ILE A 16 -1.78 -3.09 -5.68
N LEU A 17 -2.89 -3.36 -4.98
CA LEU A 17 -3.02 -3.10 -3.55
C LEU A 17 -2.01 -3.91 -2.73
N LYS A 18 -1.71 -5.16 -3.10
CA LYS A 18 -0.64 -5.94 -2.49
C LYS A 18 0.73 -5.27 -2.65
N ARG A 19 1.05 -4.76 -3.83
CA ARG A 19 2.32 -4.06 -4.07
C ARG A 19 2.42 -2.76 -3.28
N ILE A 20 1.33 -2.01 -3.15
CA ILE A 20 1.26 -0.81 -2.31
C ILE A 20 1.55 -1.17 -0.84
N ALA A 21 0.97 -2.26 -0.34
CA ALA A 21 1.25 -2.77 1.00
C ALA A 21 2.71 -3.21 1.17
N GLN A 22 3.29 -3.86 0.17
CA GLN A 22 4.69 -4.30 0.23
C GLN A 22 5.70 -3.15 0.35
N VAL A 23 5.37 -1.94 -0.14
CA VAL A 23 6.21 -0.74 0.01
C VAL A 23 5.91 0.09 1.26
N GLY A 24 5.10 -0.45 2.18
CA GLY A 24 4.90 0.13 3.51
C GLY A 24 3.65 1.01 3.65
N TYR A 25 2.70 0.99 2.70
CA TYR A 25 1.44 1.72 2.81
C TYR A 25 0.24 0.79 3.00
N ASP A 26 -0.51 1.00 4.06
CA ASP A 26 -1.80 0.34 4.25
C ASP A 26 -2.80 0.84 3.20
N ASN A 27 -3.75 -0.03 2.87
CA ASN A 27 -4.87 0.30 2.03
C ASN A 27 -6.11 -0.47 2.49
N ASP A 28 -7.22 -0.26 1.81
CA ASP A 28 -8.53 -0.79 2.18
C ASP A 28 -8.57 -2.33 2.32
N LYS A 29 -7.62 -3.06 1.70
CA LYS A 29 -7.59 -4.52 1.71
C LYS A 29 -6.39 -5.12 2.44
N TYR A 30 -5.26 -4.41 2.49
CA TYR A 30 -4.01 -4.94 3.02
C TYR A 30 -3.31 -3.97 3.96
N THR A 31 -2.91 -4.50 5.11
CA THR A 31 -1.97 -3.83 6.01
C THR A 31 -0.55 -4.14 5.54
N ALA A 32 0.23 -3.08 5.34
CA ALA A 32 1.62 -3.14 4.98
C ALA A 32 2.47 -3.75 6.12
N PRO A 33 3.47 -4.60 5.79
CA PRO A 33 4.36 -5.17 6.79
C PRO A 33 5.05 -4.10 7.64
N ASN A 34 5.17 -4.36 8.94
CA ASN A 34 5.78 -3.42 9.88
C ASN A 34 7.22 -3.05 9.49
N GLU A 35 7.99 -3.99 8.95
CA GLU A 35 9.34 -3.72 8.46
C GLU A 35 9.35 -2.68 7.34
N ALA A 36 8.48 -2.84 6.33
CA ALA A 36 8.39 -1.93 5.19
C ALA A 36 7.86 -0.54 5.60
N TYR A 37 6.94 -0.50 6.56
CA TYR A 37 6.43 0.74 7.14
C TYR A 37 7.48 1.46 8.00
N ASN A 38 8.15 0.74 8.90
CA ASN A 38 9.15 1.28 9.82
C ASN A 38 10.42 1.76 9.10
N LYS A 39 10.72 1.22 7.92
CA LYS A 39 11.84 1.68 7.07
C LYS A 39 11.66 3.13 6.58
N ARG A 40 10.44 3.66 6.63
CA ARG A 40 10.15 5.04 6.23
C ARG A 40 10.64 5.99 7.31
N PRO A 41 11.20 7.16 6.93
CA PRO A 41 11.47 8.23 7.87
C PRO A 41 10.25 8.54 8.72
N GLN A 42 10.45 8.88 9.98
CA GLN A 42 9.37 9.12 10.93
C GLN A 42 8.41 10.25 10.48
N CYS A 43 8.89 11.20 9.67
CA CYS A 43 8.05 12.24 9.05
C CYS A 43 7.07 11.72 7.98
N CYS A 44 7.31 10.53 7.42
CA CYS A 44 6.52 9.89 6.36
C CYS A 44 5.69 8.71 6.88
N GLN A 45 5.75 8.45 8.19
CA GLN A 45 4.95 7.44 8.87
C GLN A 45 3.62 8.09 9.29
N TYR A 46 2.50 7.48 8.88
CA TYR A 46 1.16 7.91 9.25
C TYR A 46 0.68 7.10 10.44
N LYS A 47 -0.09 7.71 11.35
CA LYS A 47 -0.60 6.97 12.51
C LYS A 47 -1.42 5.75 12.06
N ARG A 48 -0.95 4.57 12.43
CA ARG A 48 -1.70 3.32 12.34
C ARG A 48 -2.53 3.18 13.62
N ASN A 49 -3.80 2.80 13.47
CA ASN A 49 -4.72 2.58 14.60
C ASN A 49 -4.66 1.14 15.07
#